data_AF-A0A3B0Z513-F1
#
_entry.id   AF-A0A3B0Z513-F1
#
_cell.length_a   1.000
_cell.length_b   1.000
_cell.length_c   1.000
_cell.angle_alpha   90.00
_cell.angle_beta   90.00
_cell.angle_gamma   90.00
#
_symmetry.space_group_name_H-M   'P 1'
#
loop_
_entity.id
_entity.type
_entity.pdbx_description
1 polymer ?
#
loop_
_entity_poly.entity_id
_entity_poly.type
_entity_poly.pdbx_seq_one_letter_code
_entity_poly.pdbx_strand_id
1 'polypeptide(L)' 'MTDIFKKIIGTYVAPDEQEVLNAINNSGLKSMRVVGRGTLTVDTKEVTNSPKFKEYVQQAKQIAK' A
#
# COMPACT_ATOMS: atom_id res chain seq x y z
N MET A 1 22.90 -11.01 -6.85
CA MET A 1 22.83 -10.82 -5.37
C MET A 1 21.36 -10.62 -4.96
N THR A 2 20.47 -11.50 -5.41
CA THR A 2 18.99 -11.34 -5.34
C THR A 2 18.28 -12.58 -4.78
N ASP A 3 19.04 -13.63 -4.47
CA ASP A 3 18.46 -14.96 -4.16
C ASP A 3 18.40 -15.27 -2.66
N ILE A 4 19.02 -14.45 -1.82
CA ILE A 4 19.02 -14.65 -0.35
C ILE A 4 17.70 -14.17 0.28
N PHE A 5 17.08 -13.09 -0.24
CA PHE A 5 15.76 -12.64 0.23
C PHE A 5 14.61 -13.56 -0.19
N LYS A 6 14.74 -14.26 -1.33
CA LYS A 6 13.72 -15.24 -1.80
C LYS A 6 13.68 -16.52 -0.97
N LYS A 7 14.75 -16.85 -0.23
CA LYS A 7 14.88 -18.11 0.50
C LYS A 7 14.44 -18.03 1.97
N ILE A 8 14.33 -16.82 2.54
CA ILE A 8 13.96 -16.61 3.95
C ILE A 8 12.42 -16.45 4.11
N ILE A 9 11.69 -16.20 3.03
CA ILE A 9 10.23 -16.03 3.04
C ILE A 9 9.63 -17.11 2.14
N GLY A 10 9.19 -18.21 2.76
CA GLY A 10 8.70 -19.42 2.09
C GLY A 10 7.75 -19.12 0.93
N THR A 11 8.18 -19.55 -0.25
CA THR A 11 7.57 -19.35 -1.56
C THR A 11 6.25 -20.07 -1.72
N TYR A 12 5.16 -19.50 -1.21
CA TYR A 12 3.81 -19.59 -1.78
C TYR A 12 3.08 -18.31 -1.38
N VAL A 13 3.14 -17.30 -2.24
CA VAL A 13 2.25 -16.13 -2.15
C VAL A 13 0.88 -16.61 -2.61
N ALA A 14 -0.11 -16.59 -1.73
CA ALA A 14 -1.45 -16.99 -2.10
C ALA A 14 -2.06 -15.98 -3.11
N PRO A 15 -3.01 -16.37 -3.98
CA PRO A 15 -3.53 -15.48 -5.02
C PRO A 15 -4.10 -14.14 -4.51
N ASP A 16 -4.69 -14.16 -3.32
CA ASP A 16 -5.18 -13.00 -2.59
C ASP A 16 -4.05 -12.09 -2.09
N GLU A 17 -2.96 -12.66 -1.57
CA GLU A 17 -1.77 -11.90 -1.19
C GLU A 17 -1.12 -11.24 -2.42
N GLN A 18 -1.11 -11.91 -3.57
CA GLN A 18 -0.59 -11.35 -4.81
C GLN A 18 -1.43 -10.17 -5.31
N GLU A 19 -2.76 -10.21 -5.13
CA GLU A 19 -3.64 -9.09 -5.45
C GLU A 19 -3.33 -7.88 -4.57
N VAL A 20 -3.14 -8.09 -3.27
CA VAL A 20 -2.76 -7.03 -2.33
C VAL A 20 -1.39 -6.44 -2.71
N LEU A 21 -0.40 -7.26 -3.03
CA LEU A 21 0.92 -6.79 -3.49
C LEU A 21 0.82 -5.98 -4.79
N ASN A 22 -0.05 -6.39 -5.72
CA ASN A 22 -0.29 -5.64 -6.94
C ASN A 22 -0.96 -4.30 -6.67
N ALA A 23 -1.95 -4.25 -5.77
CA ALA A 23 -2.59 -3.02 -5.35
C ALA A 23 -1.60 -2.06 -4.67
N ILE A 24 -0.67 -2.59 -3.87
CA ILE A 24 0.43 -1.84 -3.25
C ILE A 24 1.35 -1.24 -4.31
N ASN A 25 1.82 -2.06 -5.26
CA ASN A 25 2.71 -1.59 -6.33
C ASN A 25 2.04 -0.54 -7.23
N ASN A 26 0.74 -0.68 -7.48
CA ASN A 26 -0.03 0.24 -8.30
C ASN A 26 -0.55 1.47 -7.53
N SER A 27 -0.37 1.51 -6.20
CA SER A 27 -0.87 2.63 -5.37
C SER A 27 -0.14 3.95 -5.64
N GLY A 28 1.06 3.89 -6.23
CA GLY A 28 1.92 5.06 -6.45
C GLY A 28 2.54 5.63 -5.16
N LEU A 29 2.32 4.98 -4.01
CA LEU A 29 2.92 5.34 -2.72
C LEU A 29 4.31 4.69 -2.59
N LYS A 30 5.34 5.50 -2.45
CA LYS A 30 6.74 5.09 -2.34
C LYS A 30 7.10 4.69 -0.92
N SER A 31 6.43 5.23 0.08
CA SER A 31 6.79 5.11 1.49
C SER A 31 6.02 3.98 2.20
N MET A 32 5.96 2.80 1.59
CA MET A 32 5.27 1.64 2.16
C MET A 32 6.25 0.71 2.87
N ARG A 33 6.01 0.44 4.16
CA ARG A 33 6.82 -0.50 4.96
C ARG A 33 5.92 -1.51 5.68
N VAL A 34 6.20 -2.80 5.47
CA VAL A 34 5.59 -3.90 6.24
C VAL A 34 6.17 -3.89 7.65
N VAL A 35 5.31 -3.83 8.68
CA VAL A 35 5.72 -3.81 10.09
C VAL A 35 5.40 -5.10 10.85
N GLY A 36 4.63 -6.01 10.24
CA GLY A 36 4.36 -7.36 10.77
C GLY A 36 2.94 -7.85 10.44
N ARG A 37 2.70 -9.17 10.45
CA ARG A 37 1.37 -9.85 10.31
C ARG A 37 0.37 -9.17 9.33
N GLY A 38 0.81 -8.78 8.13
CA GLY A 38 -0.07 -8.12 7.14
C GLY A 38 -0.38 -6.63 7.39
N THR A 39 0.26 -6.02 8.40
CA THR A 39 0.16 -4.58 8.69
C THR A 39 1.21 -3.80 7.89
N LEU A 40 0.74 -2.78 7.19
CA LEU A 40 1.53 -1.86 6.39
C LEU A 40 1.49 -0.48 7.02
N THR A 41 2.65 0.15 7.10
CA THR A 41 2.79 1.57 7.43
C THR A 41 3.03 2.36 6.15
N VAL A 42 2.40 3.53 6.08
CA VAL A 42 2.51 4.46 4.95
C VAL A 42 2.81 5.86 5.47
N ASP A 43 3.51 6.68 4.70
CA ASP A 43 3.73 8.08 5.06
C ASP A 43 2.44 8.88 4.86
N THR A 44 1.94 9.48 5.94
CA THR A 44 0.73 10.29 5.94
C THR A 44 0.83 11.51 5.03
N LYS A 45 2.00 12.14 4.91
CA LYS A 45 2.22 13.29 4.02
C LYS A 45 2.14 12.87 2.56
N GLU A 46 2.64 11.68 2.23
CA GLU A 46 2.54 11.16 0.87
C GLU A 46 1.09 10.86 0.50
N VAL A 47 0.38 10.16 1.40
CA VAL A 47 -1.05 9.83 1.22
C VAL A 47 -1.89 11.09 1.05
N THR A 48 -1.74 12.08 1.94
CA THR A 48 -2.55 13.31 1.91
C THR A 48 -2.24 14.21 0.71
N ASN A 49 -1.03 14.13 0.15
CA ASN A 49 -0.67 14.86 -1.06
C ASN A 49 -1.14 14.18 -2.35
N SER A 50 -1.53 12.90 -2.28
CA SER A 50 -1.98 12.14 -3.44
C SER A 50 -3.22 12.78 -4.08
N PRO A 51 -3.33 12.76 -5.42
CA PRO A 51 -4.51 13.29 -6.12
C PRO A 51 -5.81 12.64 -5.65
N LYS A 52 -5.78 11.31 -5.45
CA LYS A 52 -6.94 10.52 -5.03
C LYS A 52 -7.44 10.89 -3.64
N PHE A 53 -6.53 11.13 -2.69
CA PHE A 53 -6.91 11.59 -1.36
C PHE A 53 -7.60 12.96 -1.40
N LYS A 54 -7.09 13.88 -2.22
CA LYS A 54 -7.70 15.22 -2.37
C LYS A 54 -9.10 15.14 -2.97
N GLU A 55 -9.32 14.25 -3.93
CA GLU A 55 -10.64 13.97 -4.49
C GLU A 55 -11.61 13.45 -3.41
N TYR A 56 -11.19 12.46 -2.62
CA TYR A 56 -12.00 11.95 -1.52
C TYR A 56 -12.34 13.01 -0.47
N VAL A 57 -11.39 13.90 -0.15
CA VAL A 57 -11.65 15.03 0.75
C VAL A 57 -12.71 15.96 0.16
N GLN A 58 -12.67 16.24 -1.14
CA GLN A 58 -13.69 17.06 -1.80
C GLN A 58 -15.06 16.40 -1.77
N GLN A 59 -15.15 15.10 -2.05
CA GLN A 59 -16.39 14.33 -1.97
C GLN A 59 -16.95 14.32 -0.53
N ALA A 60 -16.11 14.06 0.46
CA ALA A 60 -16.51 14.07 1.87
C ALA A 60 -17.05 15.44 2.31
N LYS A 61 -16.44 16.54 1.85
CA LYS A 61 -16.93 17.90 2.10
C LYS A 61 -18.31 18.19 1.50
N GLN A 62 -18.70 17.51 0.43
CA GLN A 62 -20.03 17.65 -0.15
C GLN A 62 -21.10 16.93 0.67
N ILE A 63 -20.74 15.82 1.31
CA ILE A 63 -21.64 15.02 2.16
C ILE A 63 -21.83 15.66 3.53
N ALA A 64 -20.77 16.23 4.10
CA ALA A 64 -20.80 16.86 5.42
C ALA A 64 -21.42 18.28 5.42
N LYS A 65 -22.01 18.71 4.30
CA LYS A 65 -22.60 20.03 4.10
C LYS A 65 -24.12 19.96 4.23
#